data_AF-A0A6J7NCA5-F1
#
_entry.id   AF-A0A6J7NCA5-F1
#
_cell.length_a   1.000
_cell.length_b   1.000
_cell.length_c   1.000
_cell.angle_alpha   90.00
_cell.angle_beta   90.00
_cell.angle_gamma   90.00
#
_symmetry.space_group_name_H-M   'P 1'
#
loop_
_entity.id
_entity.type
_entity.pdbx_description
1 polymer ?
#
loop_
_entity_poly.entity_id
_entity_poly.type
_entity_poly.pdbx_seq_one_letter_code
_entity_poly.pdbx_strand_id
1 'polypeptide(L)' 'MNNYVAAVGRDQTPELVVAIGPITAQAVRDAGLELGAESSRHTIAGLVQTTCELVGLRAKSAQGPDGAIVQADPLS' A
#
# COMPACT_ATOMS: atom_id res chain seq x y z
N MET A 1 7.06 -5.65 23.31
CA MET A 1 6.33 -5.92 22.05
C MET A 1 6.42 -4.68 21.20
N ASN A 2 7.11 -4.77 20.06
CA ASN A 2 7.58 -3.63 19.27
C ASN A 2 6.55 -3.27 18.20
N ASN A 3 5.36 -2.88 18.65
CA ASN A 3 4.26 -2.49 17.77
C ASN A 3 4.62 -1.14 17.11
N TYR A 4 4.53 -1.08 15.78
CA TYR A 4 4.86 0.10 14.98
C TYR A 4 4.05 1.33 15.39
N VAL A 5 2.72 1.22 15.54
CA VAL A 5 1.84 2.33 15.91
C VAL A 5 2.16 2.88 17.31
N ALA A 6 2.55 2.02 18.25
CA ALA A 6 3.01 2.45 19.58
C ALA A 6 4.39 3.12 19.51
N ALA A 7 5.24 2.73 18.54
CA ALA A 7 6.55 3.31 18.35
C ALA A 7 6.50 4.69 17.68
N VAL A 8 5.64 4.86 16.66
CA VAL A 8 5.55 6.13 15.90
C VAL A 8 4.44 7.05 16.38
N GLY A 9 3.47 6.54 17.14
CA GLY A 9 2.27 7.28 17.51
C GLY A 9 1.25 7.32 16.36
N ARG A 10 -0.03 7.41 16.71
CA ARG A 10 -1.12 7.27 15.74
C ARG A 10 -1.09 8.32 14.63
N ASP A 11 -0.74 9.55 14.99
CA ASP A 11 -0.77 10.68 14.04
C ASP A 11 0.36 10.62 13.01
N GLN A 12 1.34 9.73 13.19
CA GLN A 12 2.47 9.54 12.28
C GLN A 12 2.35 8.24 11.47
N THR A 13 1.22 7.54 11.53
CA THR A 13 1.01 6.34 10.71
C THR A 13 0.66 6.71 9.28
N PRO A 14 1.06 5.90 8.29
CA PRO A 14 0.65 6.10 6.90
C PRO A 14 -0.87 6.06 6.77
N GLU A 15 -1.42 6.89 5.88
CA GLU A 15 -2.84 6.84 5.52
C GLU A 15 -3.25 5.54 4.83
N LEU A 16 -2.30 4.83 4.23
CA LEU A 16 -2.53 3.62 3.45
C LEU A 16 -1.52 2.54 3.80
N VAL A 17 -2.02 1.35 4.13
CA VAL A 17 -1.18 0.20 4.44
C VAL A 17 -1.48 -0.96 3.52
N VAL A 18 -0.42 -1.63 3.04
CA VAL A 18 -0.51 -2.92 2.35
C VAL A 18 0.07 -4.00 3.26
N ALA A 19 -0.70 -5.06 3.48
CA ALA A 19 -0.27 -6.17 4.33
C ALA A 19 0.33 -7.32 3.51
N ILE A 20 1.43 -7.91 3.98
CA ILE A 20 2.05 -9.07 3.33
C ILE A 20 1.21 -10.34 3.46
N GLY A 21 0.31 -10.41 4.45
CA GLY A 21 -0.57 -11.54 4.67
C GLY A 21 -1.59 -11.31 5.79
N PRO A 22 -2.41 -12.32 6.09
CA PRO A 22 -3.67 -12.16 6.82
C PRO A 22 -3.48 -11.73 8.27
N ILE A 23 -2.42 -12.20 8.93
CA ILE A 23 -2.10 -11.82 10.31
C ILE A 23 -1.75 -10.33 10.39
N THR A 24 -0.96 -9.83 9.44
CA THR A 24 -0.60 -8.41 9.39
C THR A 24 -1.81 -7.56 9.00
N ALA A 25 -2.64 -8.04 8.08
CA ALA A 25 -3.89 -7.38 7.69
C ALA A 25 -4.83 -7.21 8.90
N GLN A 26 -4.94 -8.24 9.75
CA GLN A 26 -5.71 -8.14 10.97
C GLN A 26 -5.12 -7.13 11.95
N ALA A 27 -3.80 -7.13 12.15
CA ALA A 27 -3.14 -6.16 13.02
C ALA A 27 -3.36 -4.69 12.56
N VAL A 28 -3.39 -4.45 11.25
CA VAL A 28 -3.71 -3.14 10.67
C VAL A 28 -5.15 -2.73 11.03
N ARG A 29 -6.12 -3.65 10.86
CA ARG A 29 -7.53 -3.41 11.20
C ARG A 29 -7.74 -3.20 12.70
N ASP A 30 -7.09 -4.00 13.54
CA ASP A 30 -7.16 -3.90 15.01
C ASP A 30 -6.55 -2.59 15.51
N ALA A 31 -5.53 -2.09 14.81
CA ALA A 31 -4.99 -0.77 15.07
C ALA A 31 -5.91 0.36 14.56
N GLY A 32 -6.98 0.06 13.83
CA GLY A 32 -7.88 1.03 13.20
C GLY A 32 -7.31 1.73 11.97
N LEU A 33 -6.21 1.23 11.38
CA LEU A 33 -5.62 1.77 10.15
C LEU A 33 -6.43 1.35 8.93
N GLU A 34 -6.37 2.15 7.86
CA GLU A 34 -6.92 1.77 6.56
C GLU A 34 -6.03 0.72 5.90
N LEU A 35 -6.58 -0.48 5.72
CA LEU A 35 -5.94 -1.51 4.91
C LEU A 35 -6.33 -1.30 3.44
N GLY A 36 -5.39 -0.84 2.64
CA GLY A 36 -5.61 -0.61 1.21
C GLY A 36 -5.63 -1.91 0.39
N ALA A 37 -4.75 -2.85 0.73
CA ALA A 37 -4.72 -4.17 0.09
C ALA A 37 -4.01 -5.20 0.97
N GLU A 38 -4.33 -6.47 0.75
CA GLU A 38 -3.57 -7.61 1.27
C GLU A 38 -2.91 -8.32 0.08
N SER A 39 -1.61 -8.58 0.19
CA SER A 39 -0.87 -9.30 -0.84
C SER A 39 -1.34 -10.74 -0.92
N SER A 40 -1.81 -11.16 -2.10
CA SER A 40 -2.24 -12.54 -2.37
C SER A 40 -1.09 -13.56 -2.27
N ARG A 41 0.17 -13.09 -2.40
CA ARG A 41 1.37 -13.89 -2.21
C ARG A 41 2.15 -13.34 -1.02
N HIS A 42 2.42 -14.17 -0.02
CA HIS A 42 3.20 -13.80 1.18
C HIS A 42 4.71 -13.72 0.88
N THR A 43 5.06 -13.05 -0.21
CA THR A 43 6.44 -12.84 -0.67
C THR A 43 6.67 -11.34 -0.85
N ILE A 44 7.93 -10.92 -0.78
CA ILE A 44 8.31 -9.53 -1.04
C ILE A 44 7.87 -9.08 -2.44
N ALA A 45 8.07 -9.93 -3.45
CA ALA A 45 7.64 -9.62 -4.82
C ALA A 45 6.12 -9.39 -4.93
N GLY A 46 5.31 -10.24 -4.28
CA GLY A 46 3.85 -10.06 -4.25
C GLY A 46 3.42 -8.78 -3.54
N LEU A 47 4.08 -8.45 -2.44
CA LEU A 47 3.82 -7.23 -1.69
C LEU A 47 4.14 -5.97 -2.52
N VAL A 48 5.31 -5.95 -3.17
CA VAL A 48 5.72 -4.84 -4.05
C VAL A 48 4.73 -4.68 -5.20
N GLN A 49 4.37 -5.77 -5.88
CA GLN A 49 3.40 -5.75 -6.96
C GLN A 49 2.05 -5.16 -6.50
N THR A 50 1.51 -5.68 -5.40
CA THR A 50 0.24 -5.22 -4.82
C THR A 50 0.29 -3.72 -4.47
N THR A 51 1.43 -3.26 -3.95
CA THR A 51 1.64 -1.85 -3.62
C THR A 51 1.65 -0.97 -4.87
N CYS A 52 2.36 -1.37 -5.92
CA CYS A 52 2.40 -0.65 -7.19
C CYS A 52 1.02 -0.57 -7.85
N GLU A 53 0.25 -1.67 -7.84
CA GLU A 53 -1.11 -1.71 -8.38
C GLU A 53 -2.04 -0.74 -7.64
N LEU A 54 -2.00 -0.75 -6.30
CA LEU A 54 -2.81 0.12 -5.45
C LEU A 54 -2.49 1.61 -5.67
N VAL A 55 -1.20 1.97 -5.68
CA VAL A 55 -0.76 3.35 -5.93
C VAL A 55 -1.17 3.78 -7.34
N GLY A 56 -0.98 2.93 -8.34
CA GLY A 56 -1.40 3.20 -9.72
C GLY A 56 -2.91 3.38 -9.86
N LEU A 57 -3.74 2.65 -9.11
CA LEU A 57 -5.19 2.85 -9.09
C LEU A 57 -5.56 4.21 -8.49
N ARG A 58 -4.98 4.57 -7.35
CA ARG A 58 -5.23 5.87 -6.71
C ARG A 58 -4.79 7.04 -7.59
N ALA A 59 -3.64 6.93 -8.27
CA ALA A 59 -3.16 7.96 -9.19
C ALA A 59 -4.13 8.19 -10.36
N LYS A 60 -4.68 7.11 -10.95
CA LYS A 60 -5.69 7.20 -12.01
C LYS A 60 -7.02 7.80 -11.53
N SER A 61 -7.39 7.59 -10.26
CA SER A 61 -8.61 8.20 -9.71
C SER A 61 -8.43 9.69 -9.40
N ALA A 62 -7.20 10.13 -9.09
CA ALA A 62 -6.87 11.53 -8.85
C ALA A 62 -6.66 12.32 -10.15
N GLN A 63 -6.16 11.65 -11.19
CA GLN A 63 -6.04 12.21 -12.53
C GLN A 63 -7.39 12.05 -13.24
N GLY A 64 -8.17 13.12 -13.34
CA GLY A 64 -9.33 13.16 -14.24
C GLY A 64 -8.94 12.79 -15.69
N PRO A 65 -9.91 12.57 -16.59
CA PRO A 65 -9.78 11.80 -17.84
C PRO A 65 -8.75 12.25 -18.91
N ASP A 66 -7.89 13.23 -18.61
CA ASP A 66 -6.96 13.87 -19.56
C ASP A 66 -5.46 13.58 -19.28
N GLY A 67 -5.16 12.66 -18.37
CA GLY A 67 -3.79 12.32 -17.98
C GLY A 67 -3.09 11.36 -18.95
N ALA A 68 -2.51 11.86 -20.03
CA ALA A 68 -1.64 11.09 -20.90
C ALA A 68 -0.41 10.57 -20.12
N ILE A 69 -0.38 9.25 -19.86
CA ILE A 69 0.78 8.55 -19.32
C ILE A 69 1.83 8.37 -20.42
N VAL A 70 2.89 9.17 -20.39
CA VAL A 70 4.11 8.91 -21.17
C VAL A 70 4.80 7.72 -20.52
N GLN A 71 4.75 6.56 -21.17
CA GLN A 71 5.53 5.39 -20.80
C GLN A 71 7.00 5.70 -21.08
N ALA A 72 7.74 6.11 -20.06
CA ALA A 72 9.20 6.18 -20.12
C ALA A 72 9.75 4.75 -20.06
N ASP A 73 10.34 4.31 -21.16
CA ASP A 73 11.10 3.06 -21.25
C ASP A 73 12.30 3.10 -20.29
N PRO A 74 12.40 2.21 -19.29
CA PRO A 74 13.47 2.27 -18.30
C PRO A 74 14.84 1.77 -18.79
N LEU A 75 15.03 1.43 -20.08
CA LEU A 75 16.29 0.82 -20.57
C LEU A 75 16.77 1.27 -21.98
N SER A 76 16.45 2.48 -22.45
CA SER A 76 17.13 3.06 -23.64
C SER A 76 18.46 3.72 -23.29
#